data_AF-J6IGK1-F1
#
_entry.id   AF-J6IGK1-F1
#
_cell.length_a   1.000
_cell.length_b   1.000
_cell.length_c   1.000
_cell.angle_alpha   90.00
_cell.angle_beta   90.00
_cell.angle_gamma   90.00
#
_symmetry.space_group_name_H-M   'P 1'
#
loop_
_entity.id
_entity.type
_entity.pdbx_description
1 polymer ?
#
loop_
_entity_poly.entity_id
_entity_poly.type
_entity_poly.pdbx_seq_one_letter_code
_entity_poly.pdbx_strand_id
1 'polypeptide(L)'
;MWGGQLWGTLFFLFMSFAALSSVIAVFENIMGFSIDQWGFSRRRAVIVNGIALFVLSVPCILGFNLWSGFEVPGIGNVQSLEDFLLSNNILLVGALVFLLFCVSKRGWGWESFIAEADTGEGARFPRAAYAYMKFVVPALIVVVFVAGWIPVLATWMG
;
A
#
# COMPACT_ATOMS: atom_id res chain seq x y z
N MET A 1 -20.47 26.17 -15.90
CA MET A 1 -21.41 25.86 -14.80
C MET A 1 -21.39 27.01 -13.82
N TRP A 2 -22.52 27.64 -13.50
CA TRP A 2 -22.58 28.66 -12.45
C TRP A 2 -22.11 28.07 -11.11
N GLY A 3 -21.27 28.81 -10.39
CA GLY A 3 -20.65 28.33 -9.15
C GLY A 3 -19.54 27.28 -9.33
N GLY A 4 -19.14 26.94 -10.57
CA GLY A 4 -18.10 25.94 -10.83
C GLY A 4 -16.75 26.24 -10.17
N GLN A 5 -16.38 27.53 -10.06
CA GLN A 5 -15.17 27.94 -9.32
C GLN A 5 -15.29 27.71 -7.81
N LEU A 6 -16.48 27.94 -7.22
CA LEU A 6 -16.70 27.70 -5.79
C LEU A 6 -16.66 26.20 -5.49
N TRP A 7 -17.41 25.40 -6.26
CA TRP A 7 -17.42 23.95 -6.11
C TRP A 7 -16.08 23.30 -6.43
N GLY A 8 -15.36 23.79 -7.46
CA GLY A 8 -14.01 23.35 -7.78
C GLY A 8 -13.02 23.65 -6.65
N THR A 9 -13.05 24.87 -6.11
CA THR A 9 -12.20 25.24 -4.97
C THR A 9 -12.47 24.37 -3.75
N LEU A 10 -13.74 24.15 -3.40
CA LEU A 10 -14.12 23.29 -2.27
C LEU A 10 -13.69 21.83 -2.49
N PHE A 11 -13.83 21.31 -3.70
CA PHE A 11 -13.39 19.96 -4.05
C PHE A 11 -11.88 19.77 -3.87
N PHE A 12 -11.07 20.68 -4.43
CA PHE A 12 -9.62 20.61 -4.26
C PHE A 12 -9.19 20.82 -2.81
N LEU A 13 -9.87 21.70 -2.07
CA LEU A 13 -9.59 21.91 -0.64
C LEU A 13 -9.81 20.62 0.16
N PHE A 14 -10.95 19.94 -0.02
CA PHE A 14 -11.22 18.68 0.68
C PHE A 14 -10.30 17.54 0.22
N MET A 15 -9.99 17.46 -1.08
CA MET A 15 -8.99 16.51 -1.58
C MET A 15 -7.61 16.76 -0.96
N SER A 16 -7.18 18.02 -0.81
CA SER A 16 -5.90 18.35 -0.17
C SER A 16 -5.84 17.88 1.28
N PHE A 17 -6.91 18.09 2.06
CA PHE A 17 -6.95 17.58 3.43
C PHE A 17 -6.91 16.05 3.50
N ALA A 18 -7.68 15.36 2.65
CA ALA A 18 -7.70 13.90 2.59
C ALA A 18 -6.35 13.31 2.11
N ALA A 19 -5.70 13.95 1.15
CA ALA A 19 -4.37 13.57 0.69
C ALA A 19 -3.33 13.78 1.80
N LEU A 20 -3.37 14.92 2.49
CA LEU A 20 -2.44 15.24 3.56
C LEU A 20 -2.54 14.25 4.74
N SER A 21 -3.75 13.89 5.17
CA SER A 21 -3.93 12.90 6.24
C SER A 21 -3.37 11.53 5.86
N SER A 22 -3.52 11.11 4.61
CA SER A 22 -3.02 9.82 4.11
C SER A 22 -1.49 9.81 4.06
N VAL A 23 -0.88 10.90 3.56
CA VAL A 23 0.58 11.04 3.51
C VAL A 23 1.19 11.05 4.91
N ILE A 24 0.58 11.76 5.86
CA ILE A 24 1.04 11.78 7.26
C ILE A 24 1.01 10.38 7.87
N ALA A 25 -0.07 9.60 7.66
CA ALA A 25 -0.17 8.24 8.19
C ALA A 25 0.93 7.31 7.64
N VAL A 26 1.23 7.41 6.34
CA VAL A 26 2.31 6.63 5.71
C VAL A 26 3.69 7.07 6.24
N PHE A 27 3.91 8.39 6.38
CA PHE A 27 5.15 8.93 6.93
C PHE A 27 5.39 8.47 8.37
N GLU A 28 4.35 8.46 9.21
CA GLU A 28 4.47 8.02 10.60
C GLU A 28 4.89 6.54 10.68
N ASN A 29 4.38 5.69 9.79
CA ASN A 29 4.78 4.28 9.73
C ASN A 29 6.27 4.13 9.37
N ILE A 30 6.73 4.85 8.33
CA ILE A 30 8.14 4.84 7.92
C ILE A 30 9.06 5.36 9.04
N MET A 31 8.63 6.43 9.74
CA MET A 31 9.37 6.97 10.87
C MET A 31 9.38 6.00 12.05
N GLY A 32 8.26 5.36 12.37
CA GLY A 32 8.17 4.35 13.44
C GLY A 32 9.16 3.22 13.20
N PHE A 33 9.14 2.64 11.99
CA PHE A 33 10.13 1.65 11.59
C PHE A 33 11.57 2.17 11.73
N SER A 34 11.81 3.42 11.33
CA SER A 34 13.15 3.99 11.41
C SER A 34 13.64 4.22 12.85
N ILE A 35 12.73 4.58 13.75
CA ILE A 35 13.02 4.81 15.17
C ILE A 35 13.25 3.47 15.87
N ASP A 36 12.39 2.49 15.64
CA ASP A 36 12.45 1.19 16.29
C ASP A 36 13.65 0.37 15.83
N GLN A 37 13.95 0.37 14.52
CA GLN A 37 15.02 -0.46 13.96
C GLN A 37 16.41 0.21 14.01
N TRP A 38 16.49 1.52 13.75
CA TRP A 38 17.77 2.26 13.72
C TRP A 38 18.02 3.13 14.96
N GLY A 39 17.09 3.20 15.92
CA GLY A 39 17.26 3.96 17.15
C GLY A 39 17.36 5.47 16.94
N PHE A 40 16.87 5.98 15.80
CA PHE A 40 16.97 7.40 15.47
C PHE A 40 16.09 8.25 16.39
N SER A 41 16.56 9.46 16.73
CA SER A 41 15.68 10.45 17.36
C SER A 41 14.66 10.97 16.34
N ARG A 42 13.42 11.23 16.78
CA ARG A 42 12.31 11.68 15.93
C ARG A 42 12.72 12.77 14.94
N ARG A 43 13.44 13.79 15.40
CA ARG A 43 13.86 14.92 14.55
C ARG A 43 14.82 14.50 13.44
N ARG A 44 15.72 13.54 13.68
CA ARG A 44 16.62 13.00 12.66
C ARG A 44 15.86 12.12 11.67
N ALA A 45 14.95 11.27 12.17
CA ALA A 45 14.12 10.41 11.33
C ALA A 45 13.26 11.23 10.35
N VAL A 46 12.65 12.34 10.80
CA VAL A 46 11.86 13.25 9.93
C VAL A 46 12.71 13.84 8.81
N ILE A 47 13.90 14.36 9.12
CA ILE A 47 14.74 15.04 8.13
C ILE A 47 15.27 14.04 7.11
N VAL A 48 15.78 12.88 7.56
CA VAL A 48 16.35 11.87 6.67
C VAL A 48 15.26 11.26 5.78
N ASN A 49 14.14 10.82 6.34
CA ASN A 49 13.05 10.25 5.56
C ASN A 49 12.38 11.29 4.65
N GLY A 50 12.28 12.56 5.08
CA GLY A 50 11.76 13.66 4.26
C GLY A 50 12.62 13.94 3.03
N ILE A 51 13.95 14.02 3.20
CA ILE A 51 14.88 14.18 2.08
C ILE A 51 14.85 12.95 1.17
N ALA A 52 14.86 11.74 1.74
CA ALA A 52 14.81 10.51 0.98
C ALA A 52 13.53 10.44 0.12
N LEU A 53 12.37 10.77 0.69
CA LEU A 53 11.10 10.76 -0.03
C LEU A 53 11.05 11.82 -1.12
N PHE A 54 11.61 13.01 -0.88
CA PHE A 54 11.72 14.05 -1.91
C PHE A 54 12.55 13.54 -3.10
N VAL A 55 13.74 12.99 -2.83
CA VAL A 55 14.62 12.45 -3.88
C VAL A 55 13.97 11.28 -4.62
N LEU A 56 13.31 10.36 -3.90
CA LEU A 56 12.60 9.23 -4.51
C LEU A 56 11.38 9.67 -5.33
N SER A 57 10.79 10.83 -5.06
CA SER A 57 9.67 11.37 -5.85
C SER A 57 10.12 12.06 -7.14
N VAL A 58 11.41 12.43 -7.26
CA VAL A 58 11.95 13.13 -8.45
C VAL A 58 11.88 12.26 -9.72
N PRO A 59 12.26 10.97 -9.71
CA PRO A 59 12.08 10.07 -10.87
C PRO A 59 10.64 9.99 -11.38
N CYS A 60 9.65 9.95 -10.49
CA CYS A 60 8.22 9.97 -10.85
C CYS A 60 7.85 11.24 -11.64
N ILE A 61 8.32 12.41 -11.20
CA ILE A 61 8.04 13.69 -11.88
C ILE A 61 8.76 13.76 -13.23
N LEU A 62 10.01 13.29 -13.28
CA LEU A 62 10.79 13.23 -14.52
C LEU A 62 10.19 12.28 -15.55
N GLY A 63 9.54 11.20 -15.11
CA GLY A 63 8.79 10.26 -15.94
C GLY A 63 7.67 10.91 -16.76
N PHE A 64 7.05 11.98 -16.28
CA PHE A 64 6.03 12.72 -17.03
C PHE A 64 6.56 13.73 -18.04
N ASN A 65 7.86 14.08 -17.97
CA ASN A 65 8.43 15.16 -18.76
C ASN A 65 9.63 14.70 -19.59
N LEU A 66 10.83 14.63 -19.01
CA LEU A 66 12.07 14.30 -19.73
C LEU A 66 12.22 12.80 -20.05
N TRP A 67 11.68 11.92 -19.21
CA TRP A 67 11.76 10.46 -19.39
C TRP A 67 10.49 9.86 -20.00
N SER A 68 9.64 10.68 -20.62
CA SER A 68 8.45 10.24 -21.35
C SER A 68 8.75 9.30 -22.53
N GLY A 69 10.01 9.21 -22.98
CA GLY A 69 10.45 8.21 -23.97
C GLY A 69 10.88 6.87 -23.39
N PHE A 70 10.99 6.74 -22.06
CA PHE A 70 11.32 5.50 -21.36
C PHE A 70 10.03 4.84 -20.87
N GLU A 71 9.23 4.35 -21.81
CA GLU A 71 8.04 3.56 -21.51
C GLU A 71 8.41 2.08 -21.54
N VAL A 72 8.10 1.38 -20.45
CA VAL A 72 8.19 -0.09 -20.44
C VAL A 72 6.94 -0.62 -21.15
N PRO A 73 7.08 -1.41 -22.24
CA PRO A 73 5.94 -1.98 -22.94
C PRO A 73 5.01 -2.70 -21.96
N GLY A 74 3.72 -2.41 -21.99
CA GLY A 74 2.72 -3.03 -21.11
C GLY A 74 2.56 -2.48 -19.69
N ILE A 75 3.42 -1.56 -19.24
CA ILE A 75 3.34 -0.96 -17.88
C ILE A 75 3.26 0.58 -17.95
N GLY A 76 3.89 1.21 -18.94
CA GLY A 76 3.84 2.66 -19.17
C GLY A 76 5.05 3.41 -18.62
N ASN A 77 4.82 4.65 -18.15
CA ASN A 77 5.85 5.56 -17.62
C ASN A 77 6.41 5.08 -16.27
N VAL A 78 7.48 5.73 -15.80
CA VAL A 78 8.16 5.41 -14.53
C VAL A 78 7.20 5.37 -13.33
N GLN A 79 6.25 6.29 -13.22
CA GLN A 79 5.25 6.24 -12.14
C GLN A 79 4.37 4.98 -12.22
N SER A 80 3.92 4.60 -13.42
CA SER A 80 3.07 3.42 -13.60
C SER A 80 3.84 2.14 -13.30
N LEU A 81 5.15 2.12 -13.56
CA LEU A 81 6.04 1.04 -13.18
C LEU A 81 6.19 0.92 -11.65
N GLU A 82 6.42 2.05 -10.97
CA GLU A 82 6.49 2.07 -9.50
C GLU A 82 5.18 1.63 -8.86
N ASP A 83 4.03 2.10 -9.36
CA ASP A 83 2.71 1.69 -8.88
C ASP A 83 2.46 0.20 -9.15
N PHE A 84 2.84 -0.32 -10.33
CA PHE A 84 2.74 -1.74 -10.62
C PHE A 84 3.60 -2.59 -9.67
N LEU A 85 4.83 -2.17 -9.40
CA LEU A 85 5.73 -2.87 -8.48
C LEU A 85 5.19 -2.86 -7.04
N LEU A 86 4.67 -1.72 -6.58
CA LEU A 86 4.19 -1.57 -5.21
C LEU A 86 2.80 -2.18 -5.01
N SER A 87 1.82 -1.72 -5.77
CA SER A 87 0.40 -2.04 -5.58
C SER A 87 0.06 -3.45 -6.04
N ASN A 88 0.58 -3.89 -7.19
CA ASN A 88 0.25 -5.22 -7.74
C ASN A 88 1.21 -6.33 -7.31
N ASN A 89 2.36 -6.00 -6.71
CA ASN A 89 3.30 -7.03 -6.25
C ASN A 89 3.55 -6.95 -4.75
N ILE A 90 4.25 -5.91 -4.28
CA ILE A 90 4.70 -5.83 -2.88
C ILE A 90 3.52 -5.85 -1.90
N LEU A 91 2.46 -5.10 -2.17
CA LEU A 91 1.30 -5.02 -1.30
C LEU A 91 0.53 -6.34 -1.25
N LEU A 92 0.30 -6.98 -2.40
CA LEU A 92 -0.42 -8.26 -2.48
C LEU A 92 0.38 -9.40 -1.85
N VAL A 93 1.69 -9.48 -2.12
CA VAL A 93 2.58 -10.47 -1.51
C VAL A 93 2.69 -10.23 -0.01
N GLY A 94 2.86 -8.98 0.42
CA GLY A 94 2.88 -8.60 1.83
C GLY A 94 1.59 -9.01 2.55
N ALA A 95 0.43 -8.72 1.97
CA ALA A 95 -0.86 -9.13 2.50
C ALA A 95 -1.00 -10.66 2.60
N LEU A 96 -0.52 -11.41 1.59
CA LEU A 96 -0.49 -12.87 1.63
C LEU A 96 0.42 -13.40 2.75
N VAL A 97 1.61 -12.84 2.93
CA VAL A 97 2.55 -13.23 3.98
C VAL A 97 1.94 -12.97 5.37
N PHE A 98 1.37 -11.79 5.60
CA PHE A 98 0.70 -11.47 6.86
C PHE A 98 -0.47 -12.42 7.12
N LEU A 99 -1.31 -12.67 6.10
CA LEU A 99 -2.45 -13.57 6.24
C LEU A 99 -2.02 -15.01 6.53
N LEU A 100 -1.03 -15.52 5.80
CA LEU A 100 -0.47 -16.86 6.03
C LEU A 100 0.17 -16.94 7.42
N PHE A 101 0.81 -15.88 7.91
CA PHE A 101 1.37 -15.83 9.25
C PHE A 101 0.28 -15.93 10.34
N CYS A 102 -0.86 -15.25 10.15
CA CYS A 102 -2.01 -15.33 11.06
C CYS A 102 -2.75 -16.67 11.01
N VAL A 103 -2.87 -17.28 9.82
CA VAL A 103 -3.69 -18.49 9.61
C VAL A 103 -2.89 -19.79 9.79
N SER A 104 -1.58 -19.78 9.51
CA SER A 104 -0.72 -20.96 9.55
C SER A 104 -0.30 -21.32 10.97
N LYS A 105 -0.29 -22.63 11.27
CA LYS A 105 0.18 -23.19 12.56
C LYS A 105 1.69 -23.01 12.81
N ARG A 106 2.47 -22.66 11.79
CA ARG A 106 3.92 -22.36 11.93
C ARG A 106 4.22 -20.88 12.24
N GLY A 107 3.22 -20.00 12.15
CA GLY A 107 3.33 -18.58 12.48
C GLY A 107 2.74 -18.27 13.86
N TRP A 108 1.88 -17.24 13.93
CA TRP A 108 1.17 -16.86 15.16
C TRP A 108 0.16 -17.93 15.59
N GLY A 109 -0.45 -18.62 14.61
CA GLY A 109 -1.50 -19.60 14.84
C GLY A 109 -2.86 -18.94 15.12
N TRP A 110 -3.91 -19.44 14.47
CA TRP A 110 -5.25 -18.87 14.53
C TRP A 110 -5.83 -18.75 15.96
N GLU A 111 -5.51 -19.72 16.82
CA GLU A 111 -5.99 -19.74 18.21
C GLU A 111 -5.37 -18.61 19.04
N SER A 112 -4.06 -18.39 18.89
CA SER A 112 -3.34 -17.30 19.55
C SER A 112 -3.73 -15.93 18.96
N PHE A 113 -4.00 -15.85 17.65
CA PHE A 113 -4.50 -14.63 17.00
C PHE A 113 -5.89 -14.24 17.52
N ILE A 114 -6.82 -15.19 17.63
CA ILE A 114 -8.15 -14.91 18.23
C ILE A 114 -8.00 -14.57 19.71
N ALA A 115 -7.15 -15.28 20.46
CA ALA A 115 -6.95 -15.01 21.87
C ALA A 115 -6.46 -13.58 22.11
N GLU A 116 -5.56 -13.07 21.25
CA GLU A 116 -5.04 -11.71 21.30
C GLU A 116 -6.03 -10.68 20.75
N ALA A 117 -6.69 -10.96 19.64
CA ALA A 117 -7.74 -10.10 19.08
C ALA A 117 -8.94 -9.93 20.04
N ASP A 118 -9.25 -10.96 20.84
CA ASP A 118 -10.31 -10.97 21.85
C ASP A 118 -9.82 -10.51 23.25
N THR A 119 -8.58 -10.01 23.41
CA THR A 119 -8.12 -9.48 24.72
C THR A 119 -8.80 -8.18 25.15
N GLY A 120 -9.47 -7.47 24.23
CA GLY A 120 -10.20 -6.24 24.53
C GLY A 120 -11.62 -6.47 25.06
N GLU A 121 -12.23 -5.42 25.63
CA GLU A 121 -13.67 -5.43 25.96
C GLU A 121 -14.48 -5.06 24.70
N GLY A 122 -15.04 -6.06 24.02
CA GLY A 122 -15.80 -5.86 22.78
C GLY A 122 -16.38 -7.12 22.16
N ALA A 123 -16.97 -6.99 20.97
CA ALA A 123 -17.55 -8.10 20.22
C ALA A 123 -16.44 -9.09 19.78
N ARG A 124 -16.58 -10.35 20.19
CA ARG A 124 -15.61 -11.41 19.89
C ARG A 124 -15.50 -11.67 18.40
N PHE A 125 -14.29 -11.95 17.93
CA PHE A 125 -14.05 -12.29 16.54
C PHE A 125 -14.78 -13.60 16.20
N PRO A 126 -15.67 -13.61 15.19
CA PRO A 126 -16.48 -14.78 14.89
C PRO A 126 -15.57 -15.92 14.42
N ARG A 127 -15.56 -17.03 15.16
CA ARG A 127 -14.76 -18.23 14.82
C ARG A 127 -15.08 -18.79 13.42
N ALA A 128 -16.29 -18.52 12.90
CA ALA A 128 -16.69 -18.86 11.53
C ALA A 128 -15.92 -18.09 10.45
N ALA A 129 -15.39 -16.90 10.77
CA ALA A 129 -14.53 -16.14 9.86
C ALA A 129 -13.18 -16.83 9.60
N TYR A 130 -12.84 -17.88 10.36
CA TYR A 130 -11.65 -18.69 10.08
C TYR A 130 -11.66 -19.30 8.69
N ALA A 131 -12.78 -19.91 8.28
CA ALA A 131 -12.89 -20.52 6.96
C ALA A 131 -12.77 -19.46 5.86
N TYR A 132 -13.36 -18.28 6.08
CA TYR A 132 -13.26 -17.14 5.16
C TYR A 132 -11.82 -16.62 5.04
N MET A 133 -11.16 -16.34 6.18
CA MET A 133 -9.79 -15.84 6.22
C MET A 133 -8.77 -16.86 5.70
N LYS A 134 -9.04 -18.16 5.86
CA LYS A 134 -8.13 -19.23 5.43
C LYS A 134 -8.25 -19.60 3.97
N PHE A 135 -9.45 -19.54 3.39
CA PHE A 135 -9.69 -20.02 2.03
C PHE A 135 -10.11 -18.91 1.08
N VAL A 136 -11.05 -18.05 1.47
CA VAL A 136 -11.61 -17.04 0.57
C VAL A 136 -10.63 -15.89 0.36
N VAL A 137 -10.09 -15.32 1.44
CA VAL A 137 -9.18 -14.17 1.34
C VAL A 137 -7.88 -14.50 0.58
N PRO A 138 -7.13 -15.58 0.87
CA PRO A 138 -5.94 -15.91 0.08
C PRO A 138 -6.26 -16.25 -1.37
N ALA A 139 -7.39 -16.92 -1.64
CA ALA A 139 -7.82 -17.16 -3.02
C ALA A 139 -8.09 -15.84 -3.76
N LEU A 140 -8.77 -14.88 -3.13
CA LEU A 140 -9.00 -13.55 -3.70
C LEU A 140 -7.68 -12.81 -3.96
N ILE A 141 -6.72 -12.84 -3.03
CA ILE A 141 -5.42 -12.19 -3.24
C ILE A 141 -4.67 -12.82 -4.43
N VAL A 142 -4.69 -14.16 -4.56
CA VAL A 142 -4.09 -14.84 -5.72
C VAL A 142 -4.80 -14.45 -7.03
N VAL A 143 -6.14 -14.38 -7.03
CA VAL A 143 -6.90 -13.95 -8.21
C VAL A 143 -6.54 -12.52 -8.61
N VAL A 144 -6.49 -11.58 -7.64
CA VAL A 144 -6.12 -10.19 -7.91
C VAL A 144 -4.67 -10.07 -8.37
N PHE A 145 -3.77 -10.86 -7.79
CA PHE A 145 -2.37 -10.91 -8.23
C PHE A 145 -2.28 -11.37 -9.68
N VAL A 146 -2.91 -12.50 -10.04
CA VAL A 146 -2.92 -12.97 -11.43
C VAL A 146 -3.59 -11.94 -12.34
N ALA A 147 -4.72 -11.36 -11.95
CA ALA A 147 -5.43 -10.35 -12.74
C ALA A 147 -4.59 -9.09 -12.99
N GLY A 148 -3.78 -8.65 -12.02
CA GLY A 148 -2.85 -7.54 -12.18
C GLY A 148 -1.76 -7.82 -13.24
N TRP A 149 -1.35 -9.08 -13.38
CA TRP A 149 -0.35 -9.51 -14.38
C TRP A 149 -0.94 -9.76 -15.78
N ILE A 150 -2.25 -10.02 -15.92
CA ILE A 150 -2.91 -10.21 -17.21
C ILE A 150 -2.66 -9.08 -18.21
N PRO A 151 -2.86 -7.78 -17.90
CA PRO A 151 -2.64 -6.71 -18.86
C PRO A 151 -1.18 -6.63 -19.31
N VAL A 152 -0.22 -6.85 -18.40
CA VAL A 152 1.21 -6.87 -18.74
C VAL A 152 1.52 -8.02 -19.69
N LEU A 153 1.06 -9.23 -19.37
CA LEU A 153 1.27 -10.42 -20.19
C LEU A 153 0.59 -10.32 -21.55
N ALA A 154 -0.63 -9.77 -21.62
CA ALA A 154 -1.34 -9.54 -22.88
C ALA A 154 -0.57 -8.57 -23.78
N THR A 155 -0.02 -7.50 -23.22
CA THR A 155 0.77 -6.53 -24.00
C THR A 155 2.12 -7.09 -24.47
N TRP A 156 2.68 -8.06 -23.74
CA TRP A 156 3.95 -8.71 -24.09
C TRP A 156 3.78 -9.88 -25.06
N MET A 157 2.61 -10.51 -25.08
CA MET A 157 2.30 -11.64 -25.95
C MET A 157 1.68 -11.26 -27.30
N GLY A 158 1.38 -9.97 -27.52
CA GLY A 158 0.91 -9.43 -28.81
C GLY A 158 -0.56 -9.04 -28.80
#